data_AF-A0AAE1DMP4-F1
#
_entry.id   AF-A0AAE1DMP4-F1
#
_cell.length_a   1.000
_cell.length_b   1.000
_cell.length_c   1.000
_cell.angle_alpha   90.00
_cell.angle_beta   90.00
_cell.angle_gamma   90.00
#
_symmetry.space_group_name_H-M   'P 1'
#
loop_
_entity.id
_entity.type
_entity.pdbx_description
1 polymer ?
#
loop_
_entity_poly.entity_id
_entity_poly.type
_entity_poly.pdbx_seq_one_letter_code
_entity_poly.pdbx_strand_id
1 'polypeptide(L)'
;MVAVAYNKTKYVTQWMTSEVDLLQDCGDQLYTKTSALHNLTFLMPTDISVPISICEIEFKVNIVKSISGVFSLDLPSNDNFFTAHFNAHEAAILTFGQVFSSSAAGVLKEHDGIYVFDSHSRDENGLCVRDGYACGTKHNAIEDVIQFTMQMSQSIKRMSI
;
A
#
# COMPACT_ATOMS: atom_id res chain seq x y z
N MET A 1 -4.48 4.01 -1.13
CA MET A 1 -4.47 5.47 -1.31
C MET A 1 -4.97 6.23 -0.09
N VAL A 2 -6.14 5.88 0.46
CA VAL A 2 -6.70 6.53 1.66
C VAL A 2 -5.72 6.57 2.83
N ALA A 3 -5.05 5.44 3.14
CA ALA A 3 -3.99 5.38 4.16
C ALA A 3 -2.87 6.41 3.93
N VAL A 4 -2.42 6.58 2.68
CA VAL A 4 -1.38 7.57 2.31
C VAL A 4 -1.86 9.00 2.51
N ALA A 5 -3.11 9.28 2.15
CA ALA A 5 -3.70 10.61 2.35
C ALA A 5 -3.89 10.91 3.84
N TYR A 6 -4.47 9.99 4.61
CA TYR A 6 -4.71 10.14 6.04
C TYR A 6 -3.43 10.29 6.86
N ASN A 7 -2.32 9.72 6.40
CA ASN A 7 -1.03 9.92 7.07
C ASN A 7 -0.59 11.39 7.14
N LYS A 8 -1.22 12.29 6.35
CA LYS A 8 -1.01 13.74 6.45
C LYS A 8 -1.77 14.42 7.60
N THR A 9 -2.71 13.74 8.24
CA THR A 9 -3.44 14.25 9.41
C THR A 9 -3.03 13.57 10.71
N LYS A 10 -2.79 12.25 10.66
CA LYS A 10 -2.37 11.46 11.80
C LYS A 10 -1.30 10.48 11.34
N TYR A 11 -0.13 10.50 11.98
CA TYR A 11 0.96 9.59 11.61
C TYR A 11 0.58 8.13 11.86
N VAL A 12 1.06 7.23 11.00
CA VAL A 12 0.80 5.78 11.08
C VAL A 12 1.19 5.18 12.43
N THR A 13 2.18 5.75 13.11
CA THR A 13 2.59 5.38 14.48
C THR A 13 1.54 5.63 15.55
N GLN A 14 0.52 6.43 15.23
CA GLN A 14 -0.56 6.82 16.14
C GLN A 14 -1.89 6.17 15.75
N TRP A 15 -1.91 5.36 14.70
CA TRP A 15 -3.13 4.69 14.25
C TRP A 15 -3.50 3.58 15.23
N MET A 16 -4.76 3.63 15.65
CA MET A 16 -5.43 2.58 16.41
C MET A 16 -6.35 1.82 15.46
N THR A 17 -6.95 0.74 15.96
CA THR A 17 -7.95 -0.04 15.22
C THR A 17 -9.06 0.85 14.63
N SER A 18 -9.53 1.85 15.37
CA SER A 18 -10.53 2.80 14.88
C SER A 18 -10.11 3.58 13.65
N GLU A 19 -8.82 3.92 13.53
CA GLU A 19 -8.32 4.54 12.31
C GLU A 19 -8.20 3.52 11.18
N VAL A 20 -7.76 2.30 11.45
CA VAL A 20 -7.71 1.24 10.43
C VAL A 20 -9.10 0.96 9.85
N ASP A 21 -10.13 0.86 10.69
CA ASP A 21 -11.51 0.65 10.29
C ASP A 21 -12.01 1.82 9.43
N LEU A 22 -11.77 3.07 9.87
CA LEU A 22 -12.08 4.26 9.08
C LEU A 22 -11.40 4.24 7.71
N LEU A 23 -10.13 3.84 7.65
CA LEU A 23 -9.38 3.76 6.40
C LEU A 23 -9.94 2.70 5.45
N GLN A 24 -10.44 1.57 5.97
CA GLN A 24 -11.15 0.56 5.18
C GLN A 24 -12.48 1.11 4.66
N ASP A 25 -13.31 1.71 5.52
CA ASP A 25 -14.60 2.28 5.13
C ASP A 25 -14.45 3.37 4.05
N CYS A 26 -13.52 4.30 4.25
CA CYS A 26 -13.21 5.33 3.27
C CYS A 26 -12.61 4.74 1.98
N GLY A 27 -11.81 3.67 2.10
CA GLY A 27 -11.26 2.92 0.98
C GLY A 27 -12.33 2.30 0.09
N ASP A 28 -13.30 1.62 0.70
CA ASP A 28 -14.41 0.96 0.01
C ASP A 28 -15.33 1.98 -0.66
N GLN A 29 -15.60 3.12 0.00
CA GLN A 29 -16.36 4.21 -0.60
C GLN A 29 -15.65 4.82 -1.80
N LEU A 30 -14.34 5.07 -1.70
CA LEU A 30 -13.53 5.58 -2.79
C LEU A 30 -13.52 4.59 -3.97
N TYR A 31 -13.23 3.32 -3.70
CA TYR A 31 -13.22 2.26 -4.71
C TYR A 31 -14.59 2.14 -5.41
N THR A 32 -15.69 2.13 -4.65
CA THR A 32 -17.05 2.00 -5.22
C THR A 32 -17.38 3.16 -6.14
N LYS A 33 -17.07 4.39 -5.73
CA LYS A 33 -17.30 5.59 -6.55
C LYS A 33 -16.46 5.57 -7.83
N THR A 34 -15.18 5.25 -7.72
CA THR A 34 -14.25 5.25 -8.87
C THR A 34 -14.52 4.09 -9.83
N SER A 35 -14.73 2.87 -9.31
CA SER A 35 -15.02 1.70 -10.15
C SER A 35 -16.33 1.84 -10.92
N ALA A 36 -17.38 2.40 -10.31
CA ALA A 36 -18.65 2.68 -11.00
C ALA A 36 -18.49 3.72 -12.12
N LEU A 37 -17.64 4.73 -11.93
CA LEU A 37 -17.38 5.76 -12.94
C LEU A 37 -16.67 5.22 -14.19
N HIS A 38 -15.75 4.27 -13.99
CA HIS A 38 -14.89 3.75 -15.04
C HIS A 38 -15.26 2.35 -15.54
N ASN A 39 -16.22 1.68 -14.88
CA ASN A 39 -16.61 0.28 -15.13
C ASN A 39 -15.41 -0.69 -15.08
N LEU A 40 -14.59 -0.57 -14.02
CA LEU A 40 -13.35 -1.33 -13.82
C LEU A 40 -13.40 -2.20 -12.57
N THR A 41 -12.84 -3.41 -12.65
CA THR A 41 -12.66 -4.32 -11.50
C THR A 41 -11.36 -4.07 -10.74
N PHE A 42 -10.33 -3.55 -11.41
CA PHE A 42 -9.07 -3.18 -10.79
C PHE A 42 -8.78 -1.73 -11.13
N LEU A 43 -8.40 -0.95 -10.12
CA LEU A 43 -8.09 0.45 -10.26
C LEU A 43 -6.57 0.65 -10.22
N MET A 44 -6.07 1.37 -11.20
CA MET A 44 -4.76 1.99 -11.12
C MET A 44 -4.86 3.24 -10.25
N PRO A 45 -3.78 3.66 -9.56
CA PRO A 45 -3.75 4.93 -8.85
C PRO A 45 -4.25 6.10 -9.71
N THR A 46 -3.89 6.13 -11.00
CA THR A 46 -4.26 7.17 -11.95
C THR A 46 -5.76 7.22 -12.29
N ASP A 47 -6.51 6.16 -11.99
CA ASP A 47 -7.96 6.12 -12.21
C ASP A 47 -8.70 6.89 -11.10
N ILE A 48 -8.03 7.19 -9.98
CA ILE A 48 -8.58 7.96 -8.88
C ILE A 48 -8.56 9.44 -9.26
N SER A 49 -9.64 9.83 -9.94
CA SER A 49 -9.89 11.17 -10.46
C SER A 49 -10.68 12.07 -9.51
N VAL A 50 -11.20 11.50 -8.41
CA VAL A 50 -11.96 12.21 -7.39
C VAL A 50 -11.09 12.53 -6.17
N PRO A 51 -11.30 13.68 -5.49
CA PRO A 51 -10.69 13.93 -4.19
C PRO A 51 -11.02 12.81 -3.20
N ILE A 52 -10.07 12.51 -2.32
CA ILE A 52 -10.28 11.55 -1.23
C ILE A 52 -10.83 12.34 -0.04
N SER A 53 -12.05 12.07 0.39
CA SER A 53 -12.64 12.71 1.58
C SER A 53 -12.50 11.79 2.79
N ILE A 54 -11.88 12.27 3.87
CA ILE A 54 -11.71 11.54 5.14
C ILE A 54 -12.03 12.50 6.29
N CYS A 55 -13.02 12.18 7.13
CA CYS A 55 -13.44 13.01 8.27
C CYS A 55 -13.57 14.52 7.90
N GLU A 56 -14.32 14.82 6.83
CA GLU A 56 -14.56 16.18 6.31
C GLU A 56 -13.33 16.89 5.69
N ILE A 57 -12.17 16.25 5.66
CA ILE A 57 -10.97 16.77 4.99
C ILE A 57 -10.88 16.17 3.59
N GLU A 58 -10.73 17.03 2.59
CA GLU A 58 -10.50 16.60 1.21
C GLU A 58 -9.01 16.60 0.87
N PHE A 59 -8.52 15.47 0.39
CA PHE A 59 -7.16 15.30 -0.07
C PHE A 59 -7.13 15.21 -1.59
N LYS A 60 -6.24 16.02 -2.18
CA LYS A 60 -5.84 15.87 -3.57
C LYS A 60 -4.52 15.11 -3.62
N VAL A 61 -4.54 13.94 -4.25
CA VAL A 61 -3.33 13.14 -4.43
C VAL A 61 -2.72 13.44 -5.78
N ASN A 62 -1.46 13.90 -5.77
CA ASN A 62 -0.68 14.07 -6.99
C ASN A 62 0.19 12.82 -7.19
N ILE A 63 -0.15 12.03 -8.20
CA ILE A 63 0.58 10.81 -8.53
C ILE A 63 1.74 11.19 -9.45
N VAL A 64 2.96 10.95 -8.97
CA VAL A 64 4.18 11.11 -9.76
C VAL A 64 4.35 9.94 -10.73
N LYS A 65 5.40 9.99 -11.57
CA LYS A 65 5.69 8.93 -12.53
C LYS A 65 5.83 7.56 -11.84
N SER A 66 5.00 6.60 -12.25
CA SER A 66 5.10 5.21 -11.81
C SER A 66 6.43 4.57 -12.20
N ILE A 67 6.92 3.72 -11.33
CA ILE A 67 8.09 2.88 -11.57
C ILE A 67 7.69 1.41 -11.55
N SER A 68 8.32 0.61 -12.40
CA SER A 68 8.08 -0.83 -12.50
C SER A 68 9.43 -1.56 -12.58
N GLY A 69 9.51 -2.72 -11.93
CA GLY A 69 10.72 -3.53 -11.90
C GLY A 69 10.51 -4.85 -11.16
N VAL A 70 11.59 -5.60 -10.99
CA VAL A 70 11.60 -6.85 -10.24
C VAL A 70 12.44 -6.64 -8.99
N PHE A 71 11.89 -7.02 -7.84
CA PHE A 71 12.66 -7.10 -6.60
C PHE A 71 13.58 -8.30 -6.66
N SER A 72 14.88 -8.06 -6.44
CA SER A 72 15.90 -9.07 -6.27
C SER A 72 16.80 -8.66 -5.12
N LEU A 73 17.03 -9.59 -4.18
CA LEU A 73 18.00 -9.41 -3.09
C LEU A 73 19.44 -9.59 -3.57
N ASP A 74 19.63 -10.13 -4.78
CA ASP A 74 20.95 -10.35 -5.39
C ASP A 74 21.49 -9.10 -6.10
N LEU A 75 20.68 -8.05 -6.22
CA LEU A 75 21.11 -6.77 -6.80
C LEU A 75 21.75 -5.91 -5.70
N PRO A 76 22.91 -5.27 -5.97
CA PRO A 76 23.47 -4.27 -5.05
C PRO A 76 22.41 -3.21 -4.69
N SER A 77 22.34 -2.80 -3.42
CA SER A 77 21.37 -1.81 -2.91
C SER A 77 21.29 -0.51 -3.72
N ASN A 78 22.41 -0.15 -4.37
CA ASN A 78 22.57 1.06 -5.16
C ASN A 78 21.96 0.93 -6.57
N ASP A 79 21.78 -0.30 -7.04
CA ASP A 79 21.15 -0.64 -8.33
C ASP A 79 19.65 -0.95 -8.18
N ASN A 80 19.13 -0.92 -6.95
CA ASN A 80 17.70 -1.08 -6.72
C ASN A 80 16.97 0.24 -7.01
N PHE A 81 16.38 0.30 -8.20
CA PHE A 81 15.57 1.43 -8.67
C PHE A 81 14.45 1.83 -7.68
N PHE A 82 13.94 0.89 -6.89
CA PHE A 82 12.98 1.16 -5.83
C PHE A 82 13.59 1.99 -4.71
N THR A 83 14.80 1.67 -4.25
CA THR A 83 15.48 2.42 -3.18
C THR A 83 15.70 3.88 -3.58
N ALA A 84 16.22 4.13 -4.77
CA ALA A 84 16.45 5.49 -5.25
C ALA A 84 15.15 6.30 -5.39
N HIS A 85 14.11 5.70 -5.98
CA HIS A 85 12.84 6.39 -6.19
C HIS A 85 12.07 6.60 -4.88
N PHE A 86 12.09 5.61 -4.00
CA PHE A 86 11.45 5.68 -2.69
C PHE A 86 12.16 6.72 -1.83
N ASN A 87 13.50 6.84 -1.88
CA ASN A 87 14.26 7.90 -1.17
C ASN A 87 13.85 9.33 -1.52
N ALA A 88 13.30 9.57 -2.70
CA ALA A 88 12.81 10.89 -3.09
C ALA A 88 11.38 11.22 -2.60
N HIS A 89 10.66 10.26 -2.01
CA HIS A 89 9.24 10.42 -1.66
C HIS A 89 8.92 9.91 -0.25
N GLU A 90 7.99 10.57 0.42
CA GLU A 90 7.56 10.20 1.79
C GLU A 90 6.56 9.03 1.81
N ALA A 91 5.94 8.72 0.67
CA ALA A 91 4.97 7.65 0.56
C ALA A 91 4.92 7.08 -0.86
N ALA A 92 4.48 5.83 -0.97
CA ALA A 92 4.26 5.16 -2.24
C ALA A 92 3.04 4.24 -2.18
N ILE A 93 2.49 3.91 -3.35
CA ILE A 93 1.60 2.77 -3.52
C ILE A 93 2.40 1.66 -4.18
N LEU A 94 2.49 0.52 -3.52
CA LEU A 94 3.21 -0.64 -4.00
C LEU A 94 2.22 -1.67 -4.51
N THR A 95 2.29 -1.96 -5.82
CA THR A 95 1.48 -3.00 -6.46
C THR A 95 2.35 -4.21 -6.78
N PHE A 96 1.93 -5.41 -6.40
CA PHE A 96 2.68 -6.64 -6.60
C PHE A 96 1.75 -7.84 -6.82
N GLY A 97 2.29 -8.92 -7.37
CA GLY A 97 1.57 -10.16 -7.65
C GLY A 97 1.61 -10.56 -9.12
N GLN A 98 0.61 -11.33 -9.57
CA GLN A 98 0.46 -11.81 -10.94
C GLN A 98 -0.91 -11.44 -11.51
N VAL A 99 -1.10 -11.69 -12.80
CA VAL A 99 -2.40 -11.52 -13.47
C VAL A 99 -3.44 -12.37 -12.71
N PHE A 100 -4.51 -11.73 -12.23
CA PHE A 100 -5.60 -12.30 -11.40
C PHE A 100 -5.25 -12.60 -9.93
N SER A 101 -4.06 -12.28 -9.46
CA SER A 101 -3.66 -12.43 -8.05
C SER A 101 -2.68 -11.32 -7.70
N SER A 102 -3.20 -10.10 -7.65
CA SER A 102 -2.46 -8.88 -7.32
C SER A 102 -2.94 -8.28 -6.00
N SER A 103 -2.05 -7.54 -5.37
CA SER A 103 -2.35 -6.72 -4.19
C SER A 103 -1.74 -5.34 -4.36
N ALA A 104 -2.29 -4.39 -3.62
CA ALA A 104 -1.76 -3.04 -3.50
C ALA A 104 -1.63 -2.69 -2.01
N ALA A 105 -0.46 -2.19 -1.62
CA ALA A 105 -0.19 -1.74 -0.25
C ALA A 105 0.25 -0.27 -0.26
N GLY A 106 -0.06 0.46 0.82
CA GLY A 106 0.51 1.78 1.07
C GLY A 106 1.85 1.65 1.79
N VAL A 107 2.88 2.34 1.29
CA VAL A 107 4.18 2.40 1.97
C VAL A 107 4.38 3.84 2.46
N LEU A 108 4.68 4.01 3.74
CA LEU A 108 4.78 5.31 4.43
C LEU A 108 6.13 5.41 5.11
N LYS A 109 6.83 6.52 4.90
CA LYS A 109 8.06 6.83 5.63
C LYS A 109 7.77 7.72 6.80
N GLU A 110 8.27 7.31 7.96
CA GLU A 110 8.28 8.11 9.17
C GLU A 110 9.70 8.25 9.68
N HIS A 111 9.88 9.14 10.66
CA HIS A 111 11.17 9.38 11.30
C HIS A 111 11.77 8.13 11.96
N ASP A 112 10.94 7.16 12.35
CA ASP A 112 11.35 5.97 13.11
C ASP A 112 11.28 4.66 12.31
N GLY A 113 11.01 4.72 11.02
CA GLY A 113 10.97 3.55 10.14
C GLY A 113 10.09 3.71 8.91
N ILE A 114 9.90 2.58 8.21
CA ILE A 114 9.04 2.48 7.03
C ILE A 114 7.86 1.56 7.38
N TYR A 115 6.65 2.02 7.09
CA TYR A 115 5.42 1.31 7.41
C TYR A 115 4.76 0.83 6.13
N VAL A 116 4.34 -0.43 6.11
CA VAL A 116 3.55 -0.99 5.01
C VAL A 116 2.16 -1.30 5.52
N PHE A 117 1.17 -0.60 4.99
CA PHE A 117 -0.24 -0.83 5.25
C PHE A 117 -0.86 -1.65 4.12
N ASP A 118 -1.43 -2.79 4.46
CA ASP A 118 -2.21 -3.63 3.54
C ASP A 118 -3.65 -3.75 4.07
N SER A 119 -4.62 -3.41 3.21
CA SER A 119 -6.04 -3.41 3.54
C SER A 119 -6.70 -4.79 3.45
N HIS A 120 -6.00 -5.77 2.87
CA HIS A 120 -6.53 -7.12 2.73
C HIS A 120 -6.36 -7.94 4.02
N SER A 121 -6.98 -9.12 4.02
CA SER A 121 -6.84 -10.14 5.06
C SER A 121 -5.39 -10.60 5.23
N ARG A 122 -4.76 -10.23 6.35
CA ARG A 122 -3.38 -10.59 6.72
C ARG A 122 -3.29 -11.16 8.13
N ASP A 123 -2.23 -11.94 8.37
CA ASP A 123 -1.82 -12.41 9.69
C ASP A 123 -0.96 -11.36 10.43
N GLU A 124 -0.50 -11.68 11.64
CA GLU A 124 0.36 -10.80 12.44
C GLU A 124 1.73 -10.50 11.81
N ASN A 125 2.14 -11.29 10.82
CA ASN A 125 3.38 -11.09 10.07
C ASN A 125 3.15 -10.31 8.77
N GLY A 126 1.91 -9.90 8.49
CA GLY A 126 1.54 -9.22 7.24
C GLY A 126 1.45 -10.13 6.03
N LEU A 127 1.31 -11.45 6.22
CA LEU A 127 1.18 -12.45 5.15
C LEU A 127 -0.28 -12.81 4.91
N CYS A 128 -0.59 -13.31 3.71
CA CYS A 128 -1.97 -13.62 3.33
C CYS A 128 -2.56 -14.79 4.13
N VAL A 129 -3.76 -14.57 4.66
CA VAL A 129 -4.59 -15.59 5.33
C VAL A 129 -6.05 -15.37 4.91
N ARG A 130 -6.92 -16.35 5.13
CA ARG A 130 -8.34 -16.26 4.75
C ARG A 130 -9.11 -15.28 5.64
N ASP A 131 -9.00 -15.45 6.96
CA ASP A 131 -9.80 -14.74 7.97
C ASP A 131 -8.92 -13.89 8.89
N GLY A 132 -8.13 -13.02 8.28
CA GLY A 132 -7.24 -12.05 8.91
C GLY A 132 -7.82 -10.64 8.90
N TYR A 133 -6.95 -9.67 9.08
CA TYR A 133 -7.29 -8.26 9.25
C TYR A 133 -6.38 -7.36 8.41
N ALA A 134 -6.83 -6.13 8.14
CA ALA A 134 -5.94 -5.11 7.62
C ALA A 134 -4.89 -4.77 8.66
N CYS A 135 -3.63 -4.65 8.24
CA CYS A 135 -2.52 -4.46 9.16
C CYS A 135 -1.48 -3.47 8.62
N GLY A 136 -0.80 -2.80 9.55
CA GLY A 136 0.43 -2.07 9.30
C GLY A 136 1.63 -2.85 9.84
N THR A 137 2.65 -3.08 9.03
CA THR A 137 3.93 -3.65 9.48
C THR A 137 5.01 -2.57 9.48
N LYS A 138 5.92 -2.62 10.47
CA LYS A 138 7.04 -1.69 10.60
C LYS A 138 8.34 -2.36 10.12
N HIS A 139 9.11 -1.62 9.36
CA HIS A 139 10.39 -2.02 8.76
C HIS A 139 11.44 -0.96 9.09
N ASN A 140 12.68 -1.37 9.30
CA ASN A 140 13.75 -0.43 9.68
C ASN A 140 14.49 0.10 8.45
N ALA A 141 14.54 -0.69 7.39
CA ALA A 141 15.26 -0.38 6.16
C ALA A 141 14.42 -0.70 4.90
N ILE A 142 14.85 -0.17 3.76
CA ILE A 142 14.16 -0.40 2.48
C ILE A 142 14.34 -1.86 2.05
N GLU A 143 15.48 -2.46 2.38
CA GLU A 143 15.81 -3.86 2.18
C GLU A 143 14.79 -4.77 2.88
N ASP A 144 14.36 -4.41 4.10
CA ASP A 144 13.32 -5.12 4.83
C ASP A 144 11.98 -5.06 4.07
N VAL A 145 11.62 -3.90 3.53
CA VAL A 145 10.39 -3.72 2.73
C VAL A 145 10.43 -4.54 1.45
N ILE A 146 11.59 -4.61 0.79
CA ILE A 146 11.79 -5.42 -0.42
C ILE A 146 11.61 -6.91 -0.08
N GLN A 147 12.29 -7.38 0.97
CA GLN A 147 12.18 -8.76 1.44
C GLN A 147 10.74 -9.10 1.84
N PHE A 148 10.09 -8.22 2.60
CA PHE A 148 8.70 -8.36 3.00
C PHE A 148 7.78 -8.45 1.79
N THR A 149 7.93 -7.58 0.79
CA THR A 149 7.10 -7.61 -0.42
C THR A 149 7.31 -8.91 -1.22
N MET A 150 8.54 -9.42 -1.28
CA MET A 150 8.81 -10.72 -1.89
C MET A 150 8.07 -11.85 -1.17
N GLN A 151 8.04 -11.84 0.17
CA GLN A 151 7.30 -12.80 0.98
C GLN A 151 5.79 -12.67 0.79
N MET A 152 5.24 -11.45 0.79
CA MET A 152 3.81 -11.19 0.53
C MET A 152 3.40 -11.70 -0.87
N SER A 153 4.22 -11.43 -1.89
CA SER A 153 3.97 -11.92 -3.25
C SER A 153 3.92 -13.45 -3.32
N GLN A 154 4.77 -14.14 -2.55
CA GLN A 154 4.73 -15.59 -2.42
C GLN A 154 3.51 -16.09 -1.63
N SER A 155 3.08 -15.39 -0.57
CA SER A 155 1.88 -15.80 0.18
C SER A 155 0.60 -15.66 -0.63
N ILE A 156 0.49 -14.62 -1.47
CA ILE A 156 -0.64 -14.47 -2.41
C ILE A 156 -0.72 -15.70 -3.33
N LYS A 157 0.40 -16.11 -3.92
CA LYS A 157 0.44 -17.27 -4.82
C LYS A 157 -0.04 -18.56 -4.15
N ARG A 158 0.22 -18.74 -2.86
CA ARG A 158 -0.20 -19.93 -2.10
C ARG A 158 -1.70 -19.96 -1.82
N MET A 159 -2.35 -18.80 -1.77
CA MET A 159 -3.80 -18.67 -1.55
C MET A 159 -4.63 -18.85 -2.83
N SER A 160 -4.01 -18.74 -4.00
CA SER A 160 -4.67 -18.86 -5.32
C SER A 160 -4.69 -20.29 -5.88
N ILE A 161 -4.23 -21.28 -5.11
CA ILE A 161 -4.20 -22.71 -5.46
C ILE A 161 -5.26 -23.44 -4.62
#